data_AF-A0A2I2DT09-F1
#
_entry.id   AF-A0A2I2DT09-F1
#
_cell.length_a   1.000
_cell.length_b   1.000
_cell.length_c   1.000
_cell.angle_alpha   90.00
_cell.angle_beta   90.00
_cell.angle_gamma   90.00
#
_symmetry.space_group_name_H-M   'P 1'
#
loop_
_entity.id
_entity.type
_entity.pdbx_description
1 polymer ?
#
loop_
_entity_poly.entity_id
_entity_poly.type
_entity_poly.pdbx_seq_one_letter_code
_entity_poly.pdbx_strand_id
1 'polypeptide(L)'
;MKNLREKMTLFLLLLALGLTYGQQKQDVSVLYVGFDPSIPFPEELINSVTQNGGMTPERFREDYKTRLPEFKKYLQDYFEVVKTIDARNYKTEMSADYDVTIFDQTIEPWKPKVSEMVDGNMKYEPAKYLTEDFDHATIFIGHTSPVMGQSVGTKLDWLCLCLDADAHHLKTDHPIFKGPFPVELTFETKPTPEGIFHYPSGKHVPKEIPMWRVQKEGYIEGKGYRVGMVSRGDGFFDSPDAEYISSGVNTKDVGAVAIGRHGNFFMWGFSGSPDYMTDEAKQVFANAVVYMKQFKGQKPIARKYNDRIATKDYIDDMIERLDKDSFEDTRLYYEDMNKQMAQTVETLKKKKEKGEQLTEMDEMIIKAQSKPMPIPNWEQYVQQVSREFFKPEYVDNVEALKQFLSDNRKYMYSEPDAFYSLQIDEDLKKLGVGNDEKTMFPMCIDLLKDAGKSEMSKRILKRYTGMEKTQKEWNHWYVNNQDKLFFTEAGGYKWLIDTTK
;
A
#
# COMPACT_ATOMS: atom_id res chain seq x y z
N MET A 1 -7.10 -66.94 20.17
CA MET A 1 -7.18 -66.32 18.81
C MET A 1 -8.41 -65.42 18.62
N LYS A 2 -9.61 -65.80 19.05
CA LYS A 2 -10.83 -64.95 18.93
C LYS A 2 -10.70 -63.57 19.62
N ASN A 3 -10.15 -63.58 20.84
CA ASN A 3 -9.95 -62.38 21.68
C ASN A 3 -8.86 -61.40 21.15
N LEU A 4 -7.96 -61.86 20.28
CA LEU A 4 -6.92 -61.02 19.66
C LEU A 4 -7.47 -60.35 18.38
N ARG A 5 -8.33 -61.07 17.65
CA ARG A 5 -9.05 -60.54 16.48
C ARG A 5 -10.01 -59.42 16.88
N GLU A 6 -10.79 -59.61 17.95
CA GLU A 6 -11.72 -58.56 18.45
C GLU A 6 -10.98 -57.29 18.90
N LYS A 7 -9.83 -57.43 19.58
CA LYS A 7 -9.00 -56.29 19.99
C LYS A 7 -8.32 -55.59 18.82
N MET A 8 -7.85 -56.32 17.80
CA MET A 8 -7.33 -55.72 16.56
C MET A 8 -8.42 -55.01 15.77
N THR A 9 -9.64 -55.56 15.71
CA THR A 9 -10.76 -54.91 15.01
C THR A 9 -11.21 -53.64 15.73
N LEU A 10 -11.21 -53.60 17.06
CA LEU A 10 -11.49 -52.39 17.84
C LEU A 10 -10.39 -51.32 17.67
N PHE A 11 -9.12 -51.74 17.61
CA PHE A 11 -7.99 -50.84 17.37
C PHE A 11 -7.98 -50.28 15.93
N LEU A 12 -8.37 -51.09 14.94
CA LEU A 12 -8.58 -50.66 13.56
C LEU A 12 -9.82 -49.76 13.38
N LEU A 13 -10.88 -49.97 14.16
CA LEU A 13 -12.04 -49.05 14.20
C LEU A 13 -11.71 -47.72 14.88
N LEU A 14 -10.81 -47.72 15.88
CA LEU A 14 -10.29 -46.48 16.51
C LEU A 14 -9.26 -45.75 15.62
N LEU A 15 -8.53 -46.47 14.76
CA LEU A 15 -7.68 -45.87 13.71
C LEU A 15 -8.49 -45.41 12.47
N ALA A 16 -9.65 -46.01 12.20
CA ALA A 16 -10.58 -45.60 11.16
C ALA A 16 -11.55 -44.49 11.60
N LEU A 17 -11.66 -44.25 12.91
CA LEU A 17 -12.06 -42.96 13.48
C LEU A 17 -10.87 -42.00 13.40
N GLY A 18 -10.35 -41.81 12.19
CA GLY A 18 -9.69 -40.57 11.86
C GLY A 18 -10.71 -39.49 12.17
N LEU A 19 -10.52 -38.82 13.30
CA LEU A 19 -11.34 -37.68 13.70
C LEU A 19 -11.32 -36.72 12.52
N THR A 20 -12.40 -36.71 11.74
CA THR A 20 -12.82 -35.53 11.03
C THR A 20 -13.24 -34.55 12.12
N TYR A 21 -12.27 -33.99 12.84
CA TYR A 21 -12.47 -32.72 13.52
C TYR A 21 -12.73 -31.74 12.38
N GLY A 22 -14.00 -31.56 12.04
CA GLY A 22 -14.42 -30.43 11.23
C GLY A 22 -13.84 -29.19 11.90
N GLN A 23 -13.19 -28.35 11.11
CA GLN A 23 -12.62 -27.11 11.58
C GLN A 23 -13.67 -26.33 12.37
N GLN A 24 -13.36 -26.01 13.63
CA GLN A 24 -14.30 -25.27 14.48
C GLN A 24 -14.42 -23.84 13.93
N LYS A 25 -15.65 -23.48 13.53
CA LYS A 25 -15.95 -22.13 13.07
C LYS A 25 -15.77 -21.14 14.21
N GLN A 26 -15.32 -19.94 13.87
CA GLN A 26 -15.23 -18.83 14.81
C GLN A 26 -16.55 -18.07 14.84
N ASP A 27 -16.94 -17.63 16.03
CA ASP A 27 -18.06 -16.71 16.25
C ASP A 27 -17.67 -15.29 15.77
N VAL A 28 -17.65 -15.15 14.45
CA VAL A 28 -17.39 -13.91 13.72
C VAL A 28 -18.43 -13.82 12.61
N SER A 29 -19.07 -12.65 12.52
CA SER A 29 -20.00 -12.34 11.44
C SER A 29 -19.31 -11.56 10.33
N VAL A 30 -19.42 -12.05 9.09
CA VAL A 30 -18.71 -11.51 7.92
C VAL A 30 -19.68 -11.04 6.86
N LEU A 31 -19.53 -9.79 6.41
CA LEU A 31 -20.13 -9.27 5.19
C LEU A 31 -19.11 -9.28 4.07
N TYR A 32 -19.30 -10.13 3.07
CA TYR A 32 -18.48 -10.17 1.86
C TYR A 32 -19.14 -9.34 0.74
N VAL A 33 -18.41 -8.38 0.21
CA VAL A 33 -18.84 -7.45 -0.83
C VAL A 33 -18.06 -7.74 -2.12
N GLY A 34 -18.74 -8.31 -3.11
CA GLY A 34 -18.16 -8.67 -4.41
C GLY A 34 -19.18 -8.56 -5.53
N PHE A 35 -18.88 -9.02 -6.75
CA PHE A 35 -19.88 -9.05 -7.82
C PHE A 35 -20.70 -10.35 -7.78
N ASP A 36 -22.02 -10.21 -7.78
CA ASP A 36 -22.95 -11.34 -7.84
C ASP A 36 -23.11 -11.80 -9.30
N PRO A 37 -22.74 -13.05 -9.64
CA PRO A 37 -22.85 -13.55 -11.00
C PRO A 37 -24.29 -13.69 -11.52
N SER A 38 -25.29 -13.62 -10.63
CA SER A 38 -26.71 -13.57 -11.03
C SER A 38 -27.11 -12.22 -11.61
N ILE A 39 -26.33 -11.16 -11.37
CA ILE A 39 -26.53 -9.84 -11.96
C ILE A 39 -25.70 -9.77 -13.25
N PRO A 40 -26.27 -9.24 -14.35
CA PRO A 40 -25.56 -9.13 -15.63
C PRO A 40 -24.17 -8.52 -15.49
N PHE A 41 -23.23 -9.13 -16.21
CA PHE A 41 -21.85 -8.69 -16.28
C PHE A 41 -21.78 -7.27 -16.88
N PRO A 42 -21.18 -6.30 -16.20
CA PRO A 42 -21.01 -4.93 -16.72
C PRO A 42 -19.84 -4.87 -17.72
N GLU A 43 -20.17 -4.75 -19.02
CA GLU A 43 -19.20 -4.73 -20.12
C GLU A 43 -18.15 -3.62 -19.99
N GLU A 44 -18.51 -2.49 -19.39
CA GLU A 44 -17.63 -1.34 -19.15
C GLU A 44 -16.43 -1.65 -18.25
N LEU A 45 -16.53 -2.67 -17.38
CA LEU A 45 -15.44 -3.02 -16.46
C LEU A 45 -14.27 -3.71 -17.17
N ILE A 46 -14.50 -4.32 -18.35
CA ILE A 46 -13.48 -5.07 -19.08
C ILE A 46 -12.27 -4.22 -19.44
N ASN A 47 -12.52 -2.97 -19.82
CA ASN A 47 -11.47 -2.05 -20.28
C ASN A 47 -10.84 -1.26 -19.12
N SER A 48 -11.29 -1.48 -17.88
CA SER A 48 -10.74 -0.82 -16.72
C SER A 48 -9.70 -1.73 -16.05
N VAL A 49 -8.42 -1.43 -16.27
CA VAL A 49 -7.29 -2.16 -15.64
C VAL A 49 -7.41 -2.19 -14.11
N THR A 50 -7.96 -1.14 -13.51
CA THR A 50 -8.17 -1.09 -12.07
C THR A 50 -9.30 -2.03 -11.64
N GLN A 51 -10.47 -1.97 -12.28
CA GLN A 51 -11.64 -2.77 -11.88
C GLN A 51 -11.51 -4.25 -12.25
N ASN A 52 -10.93 -4.57 -13.40
CA ASN A 52 -10.68 -5.95 -13.81
C ASN A 52 -9.43 -6.57 -13.11
N GLY A 53 -8.72 -5.80 -12.29
CA GLY A 53 -7.53 -6.23 -11.58
C GLY A 53 -6.36 -6.62 -12.50
N GLY A 54 -6.24 -5.99 -13.66
CA GLY A 54 -5.20 -6.28 -14.66
C GLY A 54 -5.39 -7.57 -15.45
N MET A 55 -6.55 -8.23 -15.34
CA MET A 55 -6.84 -9.46 -16.07
C MET A 55 -7.09 -9.21 -17.57
N THR A 56 -6.96 -10.27 -18.38
CA THR A 56 -7.52 -10.24 -19.74
C THR A 56 -9.05 -10.29 -19.69
N PRO A 57 -9.75 -9.76 -20.71
CA PRO A 57 -11.21 -9.79 -20.79
C PRO A 57 -11.80 -11.19 -20.58
N GLU A 58 -11.22 -12.20 -21.21
CA GLU A 58 -11.72 -13.59 -21.15
C GLU A 58 -11.61 -14.15 -19.74
N ARG A 59 -10.45 -13.95 -19.09
CA ARG A 59 -10.23 -14.46 -17.74
C ARG A 59 -11.09 -13.74 -16.72
N PHE A 60 -11.27 -12.43 -16.87
CA PHE A 60 -12.13 -11.65 -15.99
C PHE A 60 -13.59 -12.11 -16.06
N ARG A 61 -14.09 -12.47 -17.25
CA ARG A 61 -15.44 -13.04 -17.40
C ARG A 61 -15.59 -14.40 -16.72
N GLU A 62 -14.55 -15.24 -16.76
CA GLU A 62 -14.59 -16.53 -16.04
C GLU A 62 -14.50 -16.32 -14.52
N ASP A 63 -13.58 -15.48 -14.05
CA ASP A 63 -13.43 -15.09 -12.63
C ASP A 63 -14.74 -14.51 -12.07
N TYR A 64 -15.44 -13.65 -12.83
CA TYR A 64 -16.72 -13.07 -12.42
C TYR A 64 -17.79 -14.12 -12.10
N LYS A 65 -17.81 -15.26 -12.79
CA LYS A 65 -18.83 -16.31 -12.59
C LYS A 65 -18.65 -17.04 -11.26
N THR A 66 -17.41 -17.17 -10.78
CA THR A 66 -17.08 -18.11 -9.70
C THR A 66 -16.57 -17.44 -8.44
N ARG A 67 -15.94 -16.25 -8.53
CA ARG A 67 -15.24 -15.59 -7.42
C ARG A 67 -16.10 -15.36 -6.17
N LEU A 68 -17.29 -14.75 -6.29
CA LEU A 68 -18.17 -14.55 -5.13
C LEU A 68 -18.66 -15.88 -4.52
N PRO A 69 -19.17 -16.85 -5.32
CA PRO A 69 -19.49 -18.19 -4.81
C PRO A 69 -18.32 -18.89 -4.09
N GLU A 70 -17.09 -18.79 -4.63
CA GLU A 70 -15.89 -19.37 -4.03
C GLU A 70 -15.59 -18.74 -2.67
N PHE A 71 -15.56 -17.41 -2.57
CA PHE A 71 -15.37 -16.71 -1.30
C PHE A 71 -16.47 -17.01 -0.30
N LYS A 72 -17.73 -17.07 -0.74
CA LYS A 72 -18.84 -17.45 0.14
C LYS A 72 -18.62 -18.82 0.77
N LYS A 73 -18.34 -19.82 -0.05
CA LYS A 73 -18.12 -21.20 0.40
C LYS A 73 -16.93 -21.26 1.36
N TYR A 74 -15.81 -20.68 0.95
CA TYR A 74 -14.60 -20.61 1.75
C TYR A 74 -14.84 -19.96 3.12
N LEU A 75 -15.44 -18.77 3.18
CA LEU A 75 -15.71 -18.09 4.45
C LEU A 75 -16.69 -18.89 5.33
N GLN A 76 -17.67 -19.57 4.73
CA GLN A 76 -18.62 -20.42 5.47
C GLN A 76 -17.96 -21.64 6.12
N ASP A 77 -16.78 -22.07 5.67
CA ASP A 77 -16.02 -23.14 6.32
C ASP A 77 -15.38 -22.66 7.64
N TYR A 78 -15.16 -21.35 7.81
CA TYR A 78 -14.42 -20.76 8.93
C TYR A 78 -15.30 -19.95 9.91
N PHE A 79 -16.45 -19.43 9.46
CA PHE A 79 -17.26 -18.47 10.23
C PHE A 79 -18.73 -18.87 10.33
N GLU A 80 -19.34 -18.60 11.50
CA GLU A 80 -20.74 -18.96 11.75
C GLU A 80 -21.73 -18.19 10.88
N VAL A 81 -21.50 -16.87 10.71
CA VAL A 81 -22.39 -15.99 9.96
C VAL A 81 -21.64 -15.37 8.79
N VAL A 82 -22.03 -15.73 7.57
CA VAL A 82 -21.48 -15.16 6.33
C VAL A 82 -22.60 -14.69 5.44
N LYS A 83 -22.59 -13.40 5.11
CA LYS A 83 -23.47 -12.80 4.11
C LYS A 83 -22.66 -12.32 2.92
N THR A 84 -23.22 -12.46 1.73
CA THR A 84 -22.70 -11.85 0.51
C THR A 84 -23.66 -10.77 0.02
N ILE A 85 -23.12 -9.70 -0.56
CA ILE A 85 -23.88 -8.66 -1.26
C ILE A 85 -23.14 -8.27 -2.54
N ASP A 86 -23.91 -7.94 -3.58
CA ASP A 86 -23.33 -7.32 -4.77
C ASP A 86 -22.79 -5.92 -4.44
N ALA A 87 -21.57 -5.62 -4.87
CA ALA A 87 -20.89 -4.35 -4.58
C ALA A 87 -21.68 -3.11 -5.03
N ARG A 88 -22.49 -3.22 -6.09
CA ARG A 88 -23.35 -2.12 -6.58
C ARG A 88 -24.55 -1.85 -5.67
N ASN A 89 -24.91 -2.82 -4.84
CA ASN A 89 -26.03 -2.75 -3.91
C ASN A 89 -25.59 -2.51 -2.46
N TYR A 90 -24.28 -2.46 -2.20
CA TYR A 90 -23.75 -2.19 -0.87
C TYR A 90 -24.15 -0.79 -0.39
N LYS A 91 -24.47 -0.68 0.90
CA LYS A 91 -24.67 0.58 1.62
C LYS A 91 -23.87 0.55 2.92
N THR A 92 -23.32 1.70 3.32
CA THR A 92 -22.47 1.82 4.50
C THR A 92 -23.09 1.22 5.76
N GLU A 93 -24.38 1.40 5.96
CA GLU A 93 -25.10 0.93 7.15
C GLU A 93 -25.12 -0.60 7.27
N MET A 94 -24.95 -1.33 6.15
CA MET A 94 -24.93 -2.79 6.15
C MET A 94 -23.76 -3.34 6.98
N SER A 95 -22.63 -2.63 7.04
CA SER A 95 -21.46 -3.05 7.82
C SER A 95 -21.69 -2.97 9.34
N ALA A 96 -22.73 -2.26 9.81
CA ALA A 96 -23.04 -2.18 11.23
C ALA A 96 -23.46 -3.53 11.82
N ASP A 97 -24.13 -4.37 11.02
CA ASP A 97 -24.69 -5.67 11.40
C ASP A 97 -23.66 -6.82 11.43
N TYR A 98 -22.41 -6.54 11.07
CA TYR A 98 -21.34 -7.55 10.99
C TYR A 98 -20.11 -7.10 11.79
N ASP A 99 -19.30 -8.09 12.18
CA ASP A 99 -18.03 -7.86 12.85
C ASP A 99 -16.98 -7.33 11.86
N VAL A 100 -16.91 -7.93 10.66
CA VAL A 100 -15.93 -7.58 9.63
C VAL A 100 -16.59 -7.49 8.26
N THR A 101 -16.25 -6.45 7.51
CA THR A 101 -16.61 -6.30 6.09
C THR A 101 -15.40 -6.57 5.21
N ILE A 102 -15.57 -7.39 4.18
CA ILE A 102 -14.52 -7.69 3.19
C ILE A 102 -14.93 -7.09 1.85
N PHE A 103 -14.14 -6.14 1.34
CA PHE A 103 -14.33 -5.58 0.00
C PHE A 103 -13.40 -6.27 -0.99
N ASP A 104 -14.00 -7.07 -1.87
CA ASP A 104 -13.32 -7.69 -3.01
C ASP A 104 -13.50 -6.88 -4.30
N GLN A 105 -14.57 -6.08 -4.38
CA GLN A 105 -14.86 -5.22 -5.52
C GLN A 105 -15.18 -3.78 -5.07
N THR A 106 -14.95 -2.82 -5.96
CA THR A 106 -15.26 -1.41 -5.71
C THR A 106 -16.78 -1.21 -5.64
N ILE A 107 -17.25 -0.57 -4.58
CA ILE A 107 -18.67 -0.20 -4.41
C ILE A 107 -19.04 1.05 -5.21
N GLU A 108 -20.33 1.37 -5.32
CA GLU A 108 -20.75 2.65 -5.89
C GLU A 108 -20.29 3.82 -5.01
N PRO A 109 -19.69 4.87 -5.58
CA PRO A 109 -19.23 6.02 -4.81
C PRO A 109 -20.43 6.86 -4.35
N TRP A 110 -20.44 7.28 -3.08
CA TRP A 110 -21.41 8.27 -2.59
C TRP A 110 -21.14 9.67 -3.15
N LYS A 111 -19.90 9.94 -3.57
CA LYS A 111 -19.53 11.12 -4.36
C LYS A 111 -18.82 10.69 -5.64
N PRO A 112 -19.42 10.86 -6.83
CA PRO A 112 -18.78 10.48 -8.08
C PRO A 112 -17.55 11.34 -8.38
N LYS A 113 -16.67 10.83 -9.24
CA LYS A 113 -15.52 11.60 -9.75
C LYS A 113 -16.01 12.81 -10.54
N VAL A 114 -15.28 13.92 -10.44
CA VAL A 114 -15.46 15.09 -11.30
C VAL A 114 -14.24 15.18 -12.20
N SER A 115 -14.45 15.27 -13.51
CA SER A 115 -13.40 15.42 -14.51
C SER A 115 -13.95 16.24 -15.67
N GLU A 116 -13.82 17.55 -15.59
CA GLU A 116 -14.41 18.49 -16.54
C GLU A 116 -13.48 19.68 -16.79
N MET A 117 -13.59 20.29 -17.97
CA MET A 117 -12.85 21.51 -18.30
C MET A 117 -13.60 22.72 -17.75
N VAL A 118 -12.96 23.48 -16.85
CA VAL A 118 -13.48 24.73 -16.27
C VAL A 118 -12.47 25.84 -16.54
N ASP A 119 -12.89 26.88 -17.26
CA ASP A 119 -12.04 28.04 -17.61
C ASP A 119 -10.68 27.67 -18.26
N GLY A 120 -10.69 26.63 -19.10
CA GLY A 120 -9.49 26.13 -19.78
C GLY A 120 -8.59 25.24 -18.93
N ASN A 121 -8.93 24.99 -17.66
CA ASN A 121 -8.23 24.08 -16.78
C ASN A 121 -9.03 22.79 -16.54
N MET A 122 -8.33 21.65 -16.45
CA MET A 122 -8.97 20.40 -16.05
C MET A 122 -9.26 20.47 -14.55
N LYS A 123 -10.54 20.50 -14.18
CA LYS A 123 -10.98 20.28 -12.81
C LYS A 123 -11.10 18.79 -12.57
N TYR A 124 -10.29 18.27 -11.65
CA TYR A 124 -10.30 16.87 -11.25
C TYR A 124 -10.60 16.72 -9.75
N GLU A 125 -11.64 15.98 -9.41
CA GLU A 125 -11.90 15.52 -8.04
C GLU A 125 -12.09 13.99 -8.07
N PRO A 126 -11.34 13.21 -7.26
CA PRO A 126 -11.51 11.77 -7.21
C PRO A 126 -12.87 11.38 -6.62
N ALA A 127 -13.36 10.21 -7.01
CA ALA A 127 -14.56 9.62 -6.40
C ALA A 127 -14.33 9.32 -4.91
N LYS A 128 -15.40 9.35 -4.10
CA LYS A 128 -15.38 8.96 -2.69
C LYS A 128 -16.34 7.80 -2.44
N TYR A 129 -15.82 6.76 -1.79
CA TYR A 129 -16.52 5.49 -1.59
C TYR A 129 -16.90 5.27 -0.12
N LEU A 130 -16.00 5.64 0.80
CA LEU A 130 -16.25 5.60 2.23
C LEU A 130 -16.28 7.03 2.79
N THR A 131 -16.95 7.22 3.90
CA THR A 131 -17.01 8.50 4.62
C THR A 131 -15.97 8.50 5.74
N GLU A 132 -15.51 9.68 6.16
CA GLU A 132 -14.42 9.79 7.15
C GLU A 132 -14.79 9.23 8.53
N ASP A 133 -16.08 9.17 8.84
CA ASP A 133 -16.64 8.59 10.05
C ASP A 133 -16.81 7.07 10.00
N PHE A 134 -16.57 6.43 8.85
CA PHE A 134 -16.60 4.98 8.70
C PHE A 134 -15.61 4.31 9.66
N ASP A 135 -16.13 3.49 10.57
CA ASP A 135 -15.37 2.90 11.67
C ASP A 135 -15.53 1.37 11.78
N HIS A 136 -16.13 0.71 10.79
CA HIS A 136 -16.28 -0.74 10.78
C HIS A 136 -14.97 -1.45 10.41
N ALA A 137 -14.68 -2.58 11.06
CA ALA A 137 -13.49 -3.37 10.73
C ALA A 137 -13.59 -3.88 9.28
N THR A 138 -12.55 -3.58 8.48
CA THR A 138 -12.55 -3.77 7.04
C THR A 138 -11.30 -4.50 6.57
N ILE A 139 -11.49 -5.49 5.70
CA ILE A 139 -10.42 -6.08 4.89
C ILE A 139 -10.66 -5.70 3.43
N PHE A 140 -9.67 -5.08 2.81
CA PHE A 140 -9.60 -4.84 1.38
C PHE A 140 -8.79 -5.92 0.70
N ILE A 141 -9.27 -6.42 -0.44
CA ILE A 141 -8.53 -7.34 -1.31
C ILE A 141 -7.94 -6.56 -2.49
N GLY A 142 -6.62 -6.60 -2.62
CA GLY A 142 -5.87 -5.99 -3.72
C GLY A 142 -6.19 -4.51 -3.93
N HIS A 143 -6.57 -4.15 -5.17
CA HIS A 143 -6.74 -2.77 -5.61
C HIS A 143 -7.88 -2.01 -4.92
N THR A 144 -8.83 -2.70 -4.27
CA THR A 144 -9.93 -2.02 -3.56
C THR A 144 -9.43 -1.15 -2.42
N SER A 145 -8.30 -1.51 -1.80
CA SER A 145 -7.69 -0.77 -0.69
C SER A 145 -7.40 0.67 -1.06
N PRO A 146 -6.53 0.98 -2.03
CA PRO A 146 -6.28 2.37 -2.39
C PRO A 146 -7.47 3.08 -3.04
N VAL A 147 -8.29 2.36 -3.83
CA VAL A 147 -9.43 2.97 -4.54
C VAL A 147 -10.47 3.50 -3.56
N MET A 148 -10.79 2.73 -2.52
CA MET A 148 -11.80 3.10 -1.53
C MET A 148 -11.18 3.84 -0.34
N GLY A 149 -10.01 3.40 0.11
CA GLY A 149 -9.30 3.92 1.29
C GLY A 149 -8.78 5.35 1.13
N GLN A 150 -8.55 5.84 -0.10
CA GLN A 150 -8.12 7.22 -0.34
C GLN A 150 -9.12 8.24 0.25
N SER A 151 -10.41 7.96 0.13
CA SER A 151 -11.47 8.87 0.61
C SER A 151 -11.47 9.09 2.13
N VAL A 152 -10.84 8.18 2.88
CA VAL A 152 -10.70 8.23 4.33
C VAL A 152 -9.24 8.39 4.78
N GLY A 153 -8.33 8.66 3.85
CA GLY A 153 -6.92 8.92 4.14
C GLY A 153 -6.17 7.73 4.74
N THR A 154 -6.44 6.50 4.29
CA THR A 154 -5.64 5.35 4.73
C THR A 154 -4.21 5.41 4.18
N LYS A 155 -3.22 4.95 4.94
CA LYS A 155 -1.85 4.72 4.43
C LYS A 155 -1.74 3.53 3.47
N LEU A 156 -2.78 2.71 3.35
CA LEU A 156 -2.91 1.58 2.43
C LEU A 156 -3.18 2.08 0.99
N ASP A 157 -2.28 2.93 0.51
CA ASP A 157 -2.40 3.75 -0.70
C ASP A 157 -1.93 3.05 -2.00
N TRP A 158 -2.04 3.75 -3.14
CA TRP A 158 -1.69 3.21 -4.45
C TRP A 158 -0.19 3.39 -4.71
N LEU A 159 0.67 2.48 -4.25
CA LEU A 159 2.04 2.45 -4.76
C LEU A 159 2.07 1.81 -6.14
N CYS A 160 1.58 0.57 -6.24
CA CYS A 160 1.69 -0.19 -7.48
C CYS A 160 0.74 -1.38 -7.54
N LEU A 161 0.06 -1.51 -8.69
CA LEU A 161 -0.62 -2.74 -9.08
C LEU A 161 0.42 -3.66 -9.77
N CYS A 162 1.26 -4.32 -8.97
CA CYS A 162 2.33 -5.19 -9.46
C CYS A 162 2.77 -6.27 -8.45
N LEU A 163 1.93 -6.60 -7.46
CA LEU A 163 2.24 -7.68 -6.55
C LEU A 163 1.94 -9.03 -7.22
N ASP A 164 2.93 -9.92 -7.18
CA ASP A 164 2.85 -11.28 -7.69
C ASP A 164 2.54 -12.28 -6.57
N ALA A 165 2.72 -13.58 -6.82
CA ALA A 165 2.14 -14.65 -6.00
C ALA A 165 2.84 -14.95 -4.66
N ASP A 166 4.04 -14.41 -4.44
CA ASP A 166 4.91 -14.75 -3.33
C ASP A 166 5.09 -13.56 -2.38
N ALA A 167 4.99 -13.80 -1.07
CA ALA A 167 5.30 -12.84 -0.01
C ALA A 167 6.75 -12.99 0.46
N HIS A 168 7.36 -11.89 0.89
CA HIS A 168 8.68 -11.88 1.52
C HIS A 168 8.75 -10.82 2.61
N HIS A 169 9.81 -10.83 3.43
CA HIS A 169 9.96 -9.90 4.58
C HIS A 169 8.76 -9.96 5.55
N LEU A 170 8.26 -11.18 5.82
CA LEU A 170 7.10 -11.40 6.69
C LEU A 170 7.47 -11.18 8.16
N LYS A 171 6.55 -10.57 8.92
CA LYS A 171 6.53 -10.63 10.39
C LYS A 171 5.77 -11.87 10.83
N THR A 172 6.41 -13.03 10.79
CA THR A 172 5.81 -14.33 11.13
C THR A 172 5.34 -14.45 12.59
N ASP A 173 5.73 -13.50 13.45
CA ASP A 173 5.22 -13.38 14.82
C ASP A 173 3.88 -12.64 14.93
N HIS A 174 3.39 -12.06 13.84
CA HIS A 174 2.09 -11.41 13.81
C HIS A 174 0.95 -12.41 14.09
N PRO A 175 -0.12 -12.03 14.83
CA PRO A 175 -1.20 -12.93 15.23
C PRO A 175 -1.83 -13.74 14.08
N ILE A 176 -1.91 -13.17 12.87
CA ILE A 176 -2.52 -13.84 11.71
C ILE A 176 -1.79 -15.13 11.29
N PHE A 177 -0.52 -15.27 11.64
CA PHE A 177 0.29 -16.47 11.37
C PHE A 177 0.28 -17.46 12.53
N LYS A 178 -0.41 -17.15 13.64
CA LYS A 178 -0.43 -17.99 14.85
C LYS A 178 -1.77 -18.68 15.06
N GLY A 179 -2.88 -18.00 14.78
CA GLY A 179 -4.20 -18.57 14.98
C GLY A 179 -5.34 -17.57 14.85
N PRO A 180 -6.59 -18.00 15.12
CA PRO A 180 -6.96 -19.26 15.77
C PRO A 180 -6.87 -20.51 14.90
N PHE A 181 -6.80 -20.37 13.58
CA PHE A 181 -6.59 -21.49 12.66
C PHE A 181 -5.08 -21.76 12.54
N PRO A 182 -4.59 -22.97 12.87
CA PRO A 182 -3.17 -23.28 12.83
C PRO A 182 -2.59 -23.02 11.44
N VAL A 183 -1.43 -22.36 11.39
CA VAL A 183 -0.70 -22.07 10.15
C VAL A 183 0.71 -22.65 10.28
N GLU A 184 1.11 -23.47 9.32
CA GLU A 184 2.49 -23.89 9.15
C GLU A 184 2.98 -23.32 7.81
N LEU A 185 3.77 -22.24 7.87
CA LEU A 185 4.27 -21.59 6.66
C LEU A 185 5.39 -22.39 6.03
N THR A 186 5.27 -22.67 4.74
CA THR A 186 6.35 -23.23 3.93
C THR A 186 7.08 -22.10 3.21
N PHE A 187 8.41 -22.06 3.37
CA PHE A 187 9.27 -21.09 2.69
C PHE A 187 10.11 -21.78 1.62
N GLU A 188 10.20 -21.12 0.46
CA GLU A 188 11.12 -21.48 -0.61
C GLU A 188 12.14 -20.34 -0.80
N THR A 189 13.42 -20.68 -0.86
CA THR A 189 14.46 -19.71 -1.22
C THR A 189 14.40 -19.46 -2.72
N LYS A 190 14.09 -18.23 -3.11
CA LYS A 190 13.95 -17.80 -4.51
C LYS A 190 14.83 -16.59 -4.81
N PRO A 191 15.18 -16.33 -6.09
CA PRO A 191 15.87 -15.10 -6.48
C PRO A 191 15.11 -13.87 -5.99
N THR A 192 15.84 -12.92 -5.41
CA THR A 192 15.29 -11.64 -4.98
C THR A 192 14.74 -10.88 -6.19
N PRO A 193 13.51 -10.32 -6.12
CA PRO A 193 12.95 -9.51 -7.19
C PRO A 193 13.91 -8.42 -7.63
N GLU A 194 14.26 -8.39 -8.92
CA GLU A 194 15.32 -7.51 -9.42
C GLU A 194 15.03 -6.02 -9.15
N GLY A 195 13.76 -5.64 -9.16
CA GLY A 195 13.30 -4.30 -8.84
C GLY A 195 13.77 -3.78 -7.48
N ILE A 196 14.00 -4.65 -6.48
CA ILE A 196 14.49 -4.26 -5.16
C ILE A 196 15.88 -3.60 -5.23
N PHE A 197 16.76 -4.10 -6.10
CA PHE A 197 18.13 -3.59 -6.21
C PHE A 197 18.21 -2.19 -6.84
N HIS A 198 17.12 -1.69 -7.43
CA HIS A 198 17.03 -0.31 -7.92
C HIS A 198 16.78 0.71 -6.80
N TYR A 199 16.58 0.26 -5.56
CA TYR A 199 16.36 1.11 -4.39
C TYR A 199 17.53 0.98 -3.40
N PRO A 200 17.88 2.06 -2.68
CA PRO A 200 18.77 2.05 -1.52
C PRO A 200 18.59 0.85 -0.57
N SER A 201 17.34 0.56 -0.22
CA SER A 201 16.97 -0.55 0.66
C SER A 201 17.35 -1.93 0.12
N GLY A 202 17.59 -2.07 -1.19
CA GLY A 202 18.02 -3.30 -1.83
C GLY A 202 19.52 -3.59 -1.72
N LYS A 203 20.37 -2.60 -1.39
CA LYS A 203 21.85 -2.72 -1.41
C LYS A 203 22.38 -3.88 -0.56
N HIS A 204 21.68 -4.22 0.52
CA HIS A 204 22.09 -5.27 1.46
C HIS A 204 21.18 -6.50 1.43
N VAL A 205 20.21 -6.55 0.53
CA VAL A 205 19.33 -7.71 0.37
C VAL A 205 20.13 -8.82 -0.33
N PRO A 206 20.13 -10.07 0.19
CA PRO A 206 20.78 -11.18 -0.50
C PRO A 206 20.22 -11.41 -1.90
N LYS A 207 20.97 -12.08 -2.78
CA LYS A 207 20.50 -12.42 -4.14
C LYS A 207 19.34 -13.41 -4.14
N GLU A 208 19.17 -14.16 -3.06
CA GLU A 208 18.06 -15.09 -2.87
C GLU A 208 17.50 -14.91 -1.46
N ILE A 209 16.18 -14.91 -1.33
CA ILE A 209 15.47 -14.72 -0.05
C ILE A 209 14.39 -15.78 0.14
N PRO A 210 14.05 -16.13 1.40
CA PRO A 210 12.91 -17.00 1.66
C PRO A 210 11.61 -16.29 1.29
N MET A 211 10.75 -16.99 0.56
CA MET A 211 9.44 -16.51 0.13
C MET A 211 8.34 -17.48 0.50
N TRP A 212 7.18 -16.94 0.86
CA TRP A 212 5.97 -17.71 1.14
C TRP A 212 5.00 -17.60 -0.04
N ARG A 213 4.60 -18.75 -0.61
CA ARG A 213 3.67 -18.77 -1.74
C ARG A 213 2.23 -18.56 -1.28
N VAL A 214 1.65 -17.42 -1.62
CA VAL A 214 0.31 -17.02 -1.16
C VAL A 214 -0.80 -17.51 -2.11
N GLN A 215 -0.54 -17.47 -3.41
CA GLN A 215 -1.47 -17.93 -4.44
C GLN A 215 -0.78 -18.88 -5.42
N LYS A 216 -1.52 -19.84 -5.96
CA LYS A 216 -1.01 -20.91 -6.83
C LYS A 216 -0.46 -20.39 -8.16
N GLU A 217 -0.97 -19.26 -8.63
CA GLU A 217 -0.59 -18.63 -9.90
C GLU A 217 -0.38 -17.13 -9.69
N GLY A 218 0.72 -16.59 -10.23
CA GLY A 218 1.02 -15.16 -10.27
C GLY A 218 0.68 -14.51 -11.62
N TYR A 219 0.72 -13.19 -11.71
CA TYR A 219 0.57 -12.48 -12.99
C TYR A 219 1.82 -12.53 -13.86
N ILE A 220 2.98 -12.79 -13.25
CA ILE A 220 4.25 -12.99 -13.99
C ILE A 220 4.23 -14.36 -14.70
N GLU A 221 3.80 -15.40 -13.98
CA GLU A 221 3.73 -16.77 -14.49
C GLU A 221 2.46 -17.02 -15.33
N GLY A 222 1.34 -16.45 -14.88
CA GLY A 222 0.00 -16.69 -15.40
C GLY A 222 -0.45 -15.63 -16.39
N LYS A 223 -0.63 -16.02 -17.65
CA LYS A 223 -1.11 -15.11 -18.70
C LYS A 223 -2.47 -14.53 -18.33
N GLY A 224 -2.51 -13.21 -18.10
CA GLY A 224 -3.75 -12.49 -17.81
C GLY A 224 -4.33 -12.74 -16.42
N TYR A 225 -3.54 -13.27 -15.47
CA TYR A 225 -3.95 -13.43 -14.07
C TYR A 225 -4.18 -12.08 -13.37
N ARG A 226 -4.96 -12.06 -12.28
CA ARG A 226 -5.21 -10.87 -11.48
C ARG A 226 -3.92 -10.36 -10.82
N VAL A 227 -3.60 -9.09 -11.02
CA VAL A 227 -2.43 -8.47 -10.39
C VAL A 227 -2.78 -8.04 -8.97
N GLY A 228 -1.87 -8.25 -8.02
CA GLY A 228 -2.04 -7.77 -6.64
C GLY A 228 -1.59 -6.32 -6.45
N MET A 229 -1.87 -5.77 -5.28
CA MET A 229 -1.58 -4.39 -4.90
C MET A 229 -0.50 -4.33 -3.80
N VAL A 230 0.41 -3.37 -3.92
CA VAL A 230 1.24 -2.91 -2.80
C VAL A 230 1.01 -1.42 -2.51
N SER A 231 1.16 -1.03 -1.25
CA SER A 231 1.14 0.34 -0.75
C SER A 231 2.53 0.85 -0.37
N ARG A 232 2.68 2.17 -0.19
CA ARG A 232 3.97 2.78 0.17
C ARG A 232 4.40 2.45 1.59
N GLY A 233 5.68 2.08 1.75
CA GLY A 233 6.32 1.90 3.05
C GLY A 233 6.72 3.21 3.73
N ASP A 234 7.02 4.24 2.95
CA ASP A 234 7.46 5.55 3.43
C ASP A 234 6.41 6.20 4.34
N GLY A 235 6.82 6.52 5.56
CA GLY A 235 5.94 7.07 6.60
C GLY A 235 4.80 6.12 7.01
N PHE A 236 4.86 4.83 6.66
CA PHE A 236 3.81 3.87 7.04
C PHE A 236 3.75 3.70 8.57
N PHE A 237 4.91 3.55 9.20
CA PHE A 237 5.06 3.30 10.65
C PHE A 237 5.09 4.56 11.52
N ASP A 238 4.98 5.75 10.95
CA ASP A 238 4.95 7.00 11.73
C ASP A 238 3.61 7.25 12.47
N SER A 239 2.76 6.22 12.57
CA SER A 239 1.49 6.25 13.30
C SER A 239 1.33 4.98 14.14
N PRO A 240 0.87 5.09 15.40
CA PRO A 240 0.79 3.97 16.34
C PRO A 240 -0.28 2.93 15.97
N ASP A 241 -1.22 3.29 15.10
CA ASP A 241 -2.31 2.43 14.63
C ASP A 241 -2.02 1.77 13.27
N ALA A 242 -0.77 1.81 12.79
CA ALA A 242 -0.33 1.20 11.54
C ALA A 242 0.58 -0.03 11.77
N GLU A 243 0.37 -1.09 10.99
CA GLU A 243 1.13 -2.33 11.06
C GLU A 243 1.51 -2.79 9.65
N TYR A 244 2.79 -2.85 9.32
CA TYR A 244 3.25 -3.64 8.18
C TYR A 244 3.53 -5.06 8.64
N ILE A 245 3.05 -6.01 7.85
CA ILE A 245 3.06 -7.44 8.14
C ILE A 245 3.92 -8.17 7.10
N SER A 246 3.84 -7.79 5.83
CA SER A 246 4.74 -8.32 4.80
C SER A 246 4.88 -7.38 3.60
N SER A 247 5.96 -7.59 2.86
CA SER A 247 6.05 -7.24 1.45
C SER A 247 5.79 -8.49 0.59
N GLY A 248 6.13 -8.44 -0.69
CA GLY A 248 6.03 -9.56 -1.61
C GLY A 248 6.66 -9.24 -2.96
N VAL A 249 6.71 -10.22 -3.85
CA VAL A 249 7.33 -10.08 -5.17
C VAL A 249 6.62 -8.98 -5.96
N ASN A 250 7.29 -7.85 -6.14
CA ASN A 250 6.76 -6.68 -6.83
C ASN A 250 7.91 -5.84 -7.44
N THR A 251 7.59 -4.75 -8.14
CA THR A 251 8.60 -3.90 -8.84
C THR A 251 9.17 -2.75 -8.00
N LYS A 252 8.89 -2.76 -6.69
CA LYS A 252 9.27 -1.73 -5.71
C LYS A 252 10.24 -2.30 -4.69
N ASP A 253 10.55 -1.53 -3.67
CA ASP A 253 11.44 -1.94 -2.60
C ASP A 253 10.83 -2.99 -1.64
N VAL A 254 11.65 -3.42 -0.67
CA VAL A 254 11.29 -4.33 0.42
C VAL A 254 10.31 -3.75 1.43
N GLY A 255 10.20 -2.42 1.50
CA GLY A 255 9.29 -1.67 2.35
C GLY A 255 7.87 -1.56 1.77
N ALA A 256 7.69 -1.84 0.47
CA ALA A 256 6.38 -1.88 -0.16
C ALA A 256 5.44 -2.85 0.57
N VAL A 257 4.30 -2.34 1.04
CA VAL A 257 3.39 -3.06 1.92
C VAL A 257 2.47 -3.94 1.09
N ALA A 258 2.59 -5.25 1.19
CA ALA A 258 1.67 -6.21 0.57
C ALA A 258 0.56 -6.63 1.54
N ILE A 259 0.91 -6.80 2.82
CA ILE A 259 -0.05 -7.05 3.90
C ILE A 259 0.20 -6.03 5.00
N GLY A 260 -0.85 -5.30 5.39
CA GLY A 260 -0.75 -4.31 6.46
C GLY A 260 -2.10 -3.78 6.95
N ARG A 261 -2.07 -3.10 8.09
CA ARG A 261 -3.24 -2.50 8.75
C ARG A 261 -3.01 -1.02 9.01
N HIS A 262 -4.07 -0.21 8.97
CA HIS A 262 -4.11 1.16 9.46
C HIS A 262 -5.48 1.45 10.07
N GLY A 263 -5.54 1.61 11.40
CA GLY A 263 -6.79 1.70 12.14
C GLY A 263 -7.68 0.46 11.90
N ASN A 264 -8.93 0.69 11.54
CA ASN A 264 -9.93 -0.33 11.25
C ASN A 264 -9.83 -0.91 9.83
N PHE A 265 -8.79 -0.57 9.05
CA PHE A 265 -8.59 -1.06 7.69
C PHE A 265 -7.39 -1.97 7.59
N PHE A 266 -7.55 -3.08 6.89
CA PHE A 266 -6.51 -4.05 6.57
C PHE A 266 -6.45 -4.27 5.07
N MET A 267 -5.25 -4.29 4.51
CA MET A 267 -5.03 -4.67 3.12
C MET A 267 -4.47 -6.07 3.05
N TRP A 268 -5.19 -6.94 2.36
CA TRP A 268 -4.66 -8.17 1.79
C TRP A 268 -4.32 -7.89 0.31
N GLY A 269 -3.06 -7.53 0.04
CA GLY A 269 -2.64 -7.07 -1.29
C GLY A 269 -2.71 -8.13 -2.38
N PHE A 270 -2.59 -9.41 -2.01
CA PHE A 270 -2.76 -10.54 -2.94
C PHE A 270 -4.20 -10.62 -3.43
N SER A 271 -4.40 -11.07 -4.67
CA SER A 271 -5.69 -10.89 -5.35
C SER A 271 -6.35 -12.19 -5.81
N GLY A 272 -5.71 -13.35 -5.60
CA GLY A 272 -6.30 -14.65 -5.91
C GLY A 272 -7.62 -14.91 -5.19
N SER A 273 -8.55 -15.56 -5.87
CA SER A 273 -9.74 -16.13 -5.23
C SER A 273 -9.36 -17.35 -4.39
N PRO A 274 -10.23 -17.87 -3.50
CA PRO A 274 -9.90 -19.02 -2.66
C PRO A 274 -9.44 -20.24 -3.43
N ASP A 275 -9.94 -20.48 -4.65
CA ASP A 275 -9.50 -21.62 -5.46
C ASP A 275 -8.04 -21.47 -5.94
N TYR A 276 -7.57 -20.23 -6.04
CA TYR A 276 -6.18 -19.90 -6.34
C TYR A 276 -5.32 -19.61 -5.11
N MET A 277 -5.87 -19.48 -3.90
CA MET A 277 -5.06 -19.38 -2.68
C MET A 277 -4.40 -20.73 -2.36
N THR A 278 -3.18 -20.71 -1.82
CA THR A 278 -2.61 -21.89 -1.16
C THR A 278 -3.40 -22.20 0.11
N ASP A 279 -3.30 -23.43 0.63
CA ASP A 279 -4.05 -23.80 1.84
C ASP A 279 -3.54 -23.03 3.07
N GLU A 280 -2.23 -22.75 3.14
CA GLU A 280 -1.64 -21.84 4.14
C GLU A 280 -2.24 -20.43 4.04
N ALA A 281 -2.36 -19.88 2.82
CA ALA A 281 -2.92 -18.54 2.62
C ALA A 281 -4.39 -18.45 3.00
N LYS A 282 -5.18 -19.50 2.77
CA LYS A 282 -6.55 -19.59 3.28
C LYS A 282 -6.57 -19.49 4.80
N GLN A 283 -5.76 -20.27 5.50
CA GLN A 283 -5.72 -20.20 6.96
C GLN A 283 -5.29 -18.81 7.47
N VAL A 284 -4.25 -18.22 6.88
CA VAL A 284 -3.77 -16.87 7.24
C VAL A 284 -4.84 -15.81 6.95
N PHE A 285 -5.52 -15.87 5.80
CA PHE A 285 -6.59 -14.92 5.46
C PHE A 285 -7.76 -15.04 6.44
N ALA A 286 -8.17 -16.26 6.81
CA ALA A 286 -9.21 -16.45 7.82
C ALA A 286 -8.78 -15.93 9.19
N ASN A 287 -7.52 -16.13 9.58
CA ASN A 287 -6.98 -15.53 10.81
C ASN A 287 -6.97 -13.99 10.73
N ALA A 288 -6.74 -13.40 9.56
CA ALA A 288 -6.84 -11.95 9.37
C ALA A 288 -8.26 -11.43 9.61
N VAL A 289 -9.30 -12.18 9.21
CA VAL A 289 -10.70 -11.85 9.53
C VAL A 289 -10.94 -11.86 11.03
N VAL A 290 -10.48 -12.89 11.75
CA VAL A 290 -10.61 -12.96 13.22
C VAL A 290 -9.84 -11.81 13.88
N TYR A 291 -8.61 -11.56 13.42
CA TYR A 291 -7.77 -10.47 13.91
C TYR A 291 -8.44 -9.11 13.75
N MET A 292 -9.13 -8.88 12.63
CA MET A 292 -9.72 -7.59 12.32
C MET A 292 -10.94 -7.23 13.16
N LYS A 293 -11.69 -8.21 13.66
CA LYS A 293 -12.91 -7.99 14.48
C LYS A 293 -12.72 -6.97 15.61
N GLN A 294 -11.55 -6.97 16.27
CA GLN A 294 -11.28 -6.10 17.43
C GLN A 294 -11.11 -4.61 17.07
N PHE A 295 -10.91 -4.26 15.80
CA PHE A 295 -10.58 -2.90 15.39
C PHE A 295 -11.82 -2.06 15.00
N LYS A 296 -13.04 -2.57 15.20
CA LYS A 296 -14.28 -1.79 15.04
C LYS A 296 -14.22 -0.56 15.98
N GLY A 297 -14.48 0.63 15.44
CA GLY A 297 -14.36 1.91 16.12
C GLY A 297 -12.98 2.58 16.03
N GLN A 298 -11.93 1.84 15.67
CA GLN A 298 -10.55 2.35 15.67
C GLN A 298 -10.18 3.02 14.35
N LYS A 299 -10.73 4.20 14.09
CA LYS A 299 -10.42 4.98 12.87
C LYS A 299 -8.93 5.34 12.75
N PRO A 300 -8.40 5.49 11.51
CA PRO A 300 -7.10 6.07 11.24
C PRO A 300 -6.82 7.34 12.05
N ILE A 301 -5.70 7.36 12.78
CA ILE A 301 -5.24 8.55 13.51
C ILE A 301 -4.50 9.48 12.54
N ALA A 302 -3.46 8.98 11.87
CA ALA A 302 -2.68 9.75 10.90
C ALA A 302 -3.20 9.54 9.47
N ARG A 303 -4.10 10.43 9.04
CA ARG A 303 -4.72 10.32 7.71
C ARG A 303 -3.79 10.84 6.60
N LYS A 304 -3.52 9.98 5.62
CA LYS A 304 -2.74 10.26 4.40
C LYS A 304 -3.68 10.50 3.22
N TYR A 305 -4.15 11.74 3.04
CA TYR A 305 -5.01 12.11 1.91
C TYR A 305 -4.24 12.33 0.61
N ASN A 306 -2.98 12.70 0.71
CA ASN A 306 -2.06 12.84 -0.41
C ASN A 306 -1.12 11.63 -0.42
N ASP A 307 -1.32 10.73 -1.38
CA ASP A 307 -0.49 9.53 -1.53
C ASP A 307 0.91 9.83 -2.10
N ARG A 308 1.15 11.07 -2.55
CA ARG A 308 2.41 11.57 -3.12
C ARG A 308 3.16 12.54 -2.21
N ILE A 309 2.73 12.67 -0.96
CA ILE A 309 3.48 13.43 0.04
C ILE A 309 4.86 12.80 0.24
N ALA A 310 5.91 13.62 0.22
CA ALA A 310 7.29 13.14 0.43
C ALA A 310 7.59 12.97 1.91
N THR A 311 8.25 11.89 2.30
CA THR A 311 8.90 11.74 3.61
C THR A 311 10.37 12.14 3.51
N LYS A 312 11.04 12.32 4.64
CA LYS A 312 12.48 12.59 4.69
C LYS A 312 13.32 11.42 4.16
N ASP A 313 12.75 10.21 4.06
CA ASP A 313 13.38 9.07 3.37
C ASP A 313 13.73 9.43 1.92
N TYR A 314 12.93 10.31 1.29
CA TYR A 314 13.21 10.83 -0.04
C TYR A 314 14.54 11.59 -0.13
N ILE A 315 14.97 12.25 0.95
CA ILE A 315 16.26 12.96 1.04
C ILE A 315 17.40 11.98 1.20
N ASP A 316 17.20 10.92 1.98
CA ASP A 316 18.21 9.87 2.14
C ASP A 316 18.45 9.16 0.81
N ASP A 317 17.37 8.85 0.08
CA ASP A 317 17.42 8.33 -1.28
C ASP A 317 18.15 9.27 -2.25
N MET A 318 17.93 10.60 -2.17
CA MET A 318 18.68 11.57 -2.97
C MET A 318 20.17 11.53 -2.64
N ILE A 319 20.53 11.57 -1.36
CA ILE A 319 21.93 11.55 -0.90
C ILE A 319 22.62 10.29 -1.42
N GLU A 320 21.95 9.14 -1.31
CA GLU A 320 22.48 7.86 -1.75
C GLU A 320 22.63 7.70 -3.27
N ARG A 321 21.87 8.47 -4.07
CA ARG A 321 21.93 8.44 -5.54
C ARG A 321 22.88 9.49 -6.13
N LEU A 322 23.33 10.46 -5.34
CA LEU A 322 24.20 11.55 -5.80
C LEU A 322 25.67 11.09 -5.94
N ASP A 323 25.93 10.06 -6.74
CA ASP A 323 27.26 9.50 -6.98
C ASP A 323 27.41 8.98 -8.42
N LYS A 324 28.64 8.63 -8.80
CA LYS A 324 28.97 8.21 -10.15
C LYS A 324 28.54 6.79 -10.49
N ASP A 325 28.47 5.90 -9.51
CA ASP A 325 28.05 4.52 -9.71
C ASP A 325 26.54 4.48 -9.99
N SER A 326 25.74 5.19 -9.18
CA SER A 326 24.30 5.37 -9.41
C SER A 326 23.98 6.03 -10.75
N PHE A 327 24.81 6.98 -11.20
CA PHE A 327 24.70 7.57 -12.54
C PHE A 327 24.97 6.56 -13.64
N GLU A 328 26.03 5.75 -13.51
CA GLU A 328 26.38 4.73 -14.49
C GLU A 328 25.31 3.62 -14.56
N ASP A 329 24.78 3.18 -13.42
CA ASP A 329 23.67 2.24 -13.36
C ASP A 329 22.42 2.80 -14.06
N THR A 330 22.10 4.07 -13.82
CA THR A 330 21.00 4.76 -14.51
C THR A 330 21.25 4.83 -16.02
N ARG A 331 22.48 5.13 -16.44
CA ARG A 331 22.87 5.19 -17.85
C ARG A 331 22.66 3.82 -18.54
N LEU A 332 23.14 2.74 -17.91
CA LEU A 332 22.99 1.37 -18.38
C LEU A 332 21.52 0.94 -18.44
N TYR A 333 20.72 1.33 -17.45
CA TYR A 333 19.28 1.07 -17.44
C TYR A 333 18.57 1.71 -18.62
N TYR A 334 18.84 3.00 -18.92
CA TYR A 334 18.25 3.66 -20.09
C TYR A 334 18.72 3.05 -21.42
N GLU A 335 19.98 2.59 -21.51
CA GLU A 335 20.46 1.85 -22.67
C GLU A 335 19.71 0.54 -22.87
N ASP A 336 19.47 -0.22 -21.79
CA ASP A 336 18.73 -1.47 -21.85
C ASP A 336 17.26 -1.24 -22.22
N MET A 337 16.59 -0.27 -21.58
CA MET A 337 15.23 0.12 -21.95
C MET A 337 15.12 0.51 -23.43
N ASN A 338 16.07 1.29 -23.94
CA ASN A 338 16.10 1.67 -25.35
C ASN A 338 16.27 0.47 -26.29
N LYS A 339 17.07 -0.53 -25.90
CA LYS A 339 17.19 -1.80 -26.65
C LYS A 339 15.87 -2.57 -26.64
N GLN A 340 15.22 -2.71 -25.47
CA GLN A 340 13.94 -3.41 -25.34
C GLN A 340 12.82 -2.72 -26.13
N MET A 341 12.75 -1.39 -26.07
CA MET A 341 11.82 -0.58 -26.85
C MET A 341 12.03 -0.79 -28.36
N ALA A 342 13.27 -0.75 -28.83
CA ALA A 342 13.59 -0.99 -30.23
C ALA A 342 13.17 -2.41 -30.69
N GLN A 343 13.46 -3.43 -29.89
CA GLN A 343 13.06 -4.82 -30.15
C GLN A 343 11.54 -4.99 -30.20
N THR A 344 10.82 -4.34 -29.28
CA THR A 344 9.35 -4.35 -29.24
C THR A 344 8.77 -3.73 -30.50
N VAL A 345 9.24 -2.54 -30.88
CA VAL A 345 8.81 -1.85 -32.11
C VAL A 345 9.12 -2.68 -33.36
N GLU A 346 10.29 -3.29 -33.44
CA GLU A 346 10.67 -4.17 -34.56
C GLU A 346 9.73 -5.39 -34.66
N THR A 347 9.41 -6.01 -33.52
CA THR A 347 8.50 -7.16 -33.46
C THR A 347 7.10 -6.79 -33.94
N LEU A 348 6.56 -5.65 -33.47
CA LEU A 348 5.24 -5.18 -33.89
C LEU A 348 5.22 -4.74 -35.37
N LYS A 349 6.32 -4.17 -35.88
CA LYS A 349 6.46 -3.88 -37.32
C LYS A 349 6.46 -5.17 -38.16
N LYS A 350 7.22 -6.21 -37.75
CA LYS A 350 7.21 -7.51 -38.43
C LYS A 350 5.85 -8.18 -38.41
N LYS A 351 5.12 -8.08 -37.28
CA LYS A 351 3.71 -8.53 -37.17
C LYS A 351 2.85 -7.86 -38.24
N LYS A 352 2.95 -6.53 -38.37
CA LYS A 352 2.25 -5.75 -39.40
C LYS A 352 2.64 -6.17 -40.82
N GLU A 353 3.92 -6.37 -41.09
CA GLU A 353 4.44 -6.79 -42.40
C GLU A 353 3.95 -8.18 -42.83
N LYS A 354 3.71 -9.09 -41.87
CA LYS A 354 3.11 -10.41 -42.11
C LYS A 354 1.60 -10.36 -42.40
N GLY A 355 0.99 -9.16 -42.41
CA GLY A 355 -0.45 -8.97 -42.60
C GLY A 355 -1.28 -9.31 -41.35
N GLU A 356 -0.64 -9.50 -40.20
CA GLU A 356 -1.36 -9.69 -38.93
C GLU A 356 -1.92 -8.35 -38.44
N GLN A 357 -3.14 -8.38 -37.89
CA GLN A 357 -3.79 -7.17 -37.39
C GLN A 357 -3.11 -6.67 -36.11
N LEU A 358 -2.72 -5.40 -36.11
CA LEU A 358 -2.28 -4.70 -34.91
C LEU A 358 -3.49 -4.29 -34.08
N THR A 359 -3.36 -4.42 -32.76
CA THR A 359 -4.33 -3.84 -31.82
C THR A 359 -4.09 -2.33 -31.69
N GLU A 360 -5.06 -1.58 -31.16
CA GLU A 360 -4.85 -0.15 -30.86
C GLU A 360 -3.66 0.05 -29.89
N MET A 361 -3.49 -0.87 -28.94
CA MET A 361 -2.34 -0.87 -28.02
C MET A 361 -1.01 -1.10 -28.75
N ASP A 362 -0.96 -2.01 -29.73
CA ASP A 362 0.24 -2.23 -30.54
C ASP A 362 0.63 -0.95 -31.28
N GLU A 363 -0.34 -0.24 -31.86
CA GLU A 363 -0.10 1.03 -32.56
C GLU A 363 0.36 2.15 -31.60
N MET A 364 -0.24 2.23 -30.40
CA MET A 364 0.19 3.15 -29.36
C MET A 364 1.62 2.87 -28.90
N ILE A 365 1.99 1.59 -28.71
CA ILE A 365 3.35 1.17 -28.34
C ILE A 365 4.34 1.57 -29.43
N ILE A 366 4.05 1.28 -30.72
CA ILE A 366 4.92 1.69 -31.83
C ILE A 366 5.15 3.20 -31.81
N LYS A 367 4.09 3.99 -31.60
CA LYS A 367 4.21 5.45 -31.54
C LYS A 367 5.04 5.92 -30.35
N ALA A 368 4.74 5.41 -29.15
CA ALA A 368 5.39 5.80 -27.90
C ALA A 368 6.88 5.43 -27.88
N GLN A 369 7.24 4.29 -28.48
CA GLN A 369 8.59 3.74 -28.46
C GLN A 369 9.37 3.98 -29.76
N SER A 370 8.82 4.78 -30.69
CA SER A 370 9.42 5.05 -32.00
C SER A 370 10.77 5.78 -31.95
N LYS A 371 11.09 6.41 -30.82
CA LYS A 371 12.35 7.11 -30.57
C LYS A 371 12.96 6.61 -29.26
N PRO A 372 14.29 6.48 -29.19
CA PRO A 372 14.96 6.17 -27.94
C PRO A 372 14.73 7.29 -26.93
N MET A 373 14.59 6.92 -25.67
CA MET A 373 14.61 7.85 -24.54
C MET A 373 16.00 8.50 -24.44
N PRO A 374 16.06 9.82 -24.17
CA PRO A 374 17.33 10.50 -23.97
C PRO A 374 18.03 9.95 -22.72
N ILE A 375 19.30 9.58 -22.86
CA ILE A 375 20.15 9.17 -21.74
C ILE A 375 20.72 10.46 -21.11
N PRO A 376 20.51 10.71 -19.81
CA PRO A 376 21.00 11.93 -19.17
C PRO A 376 22.54 11.95 -19.15
N ASN A 377 23.13 13.13 -19.35
CA ASN A 377 24.52 13.36 -18.96
C ASN A 377 24.62 13.58 -17.43
N TRP A 378 25.83 13.76 -16.91
CA TRP A 378 26.04 13.92 -15.46
C TRP A 378 25.29 15.12 -14.86
N GLU A 379 25.33 16.28 -15.50
CA GLU A 379 24.63 17.48 -15.02
C GLU A 379 23.11 17.25 -14.98
N GLN A 380 22.56 16.69 -16.06
CA GLN A 380 21.14 16.34 -16.15
C GLN A 380 20.74 15.31 -15.09
N TYR A 381 21.60 14.34 -14.80
CA TYR A 381 21.38 13.36 -13.74
C TYR A 381 21.35 14.02 -12.36
N VAL A 382 22.36 14.85 -12.03
CA VAL A 382 22.40 15.59 -10.76
C VAL A 382 21.16 16.47 -10.62
N GLN A 383 20.74 17.17 -11.68
CA GLN A 383 19.52 17.97 -11.69
C GLN A 383 18.26 17.12 -11.46
N GLN A 384 18.14 15.97 -12.13
CA GLN A 384 17.00 15.06 -11.99
C GLN A 384 16.88 14.46 -10.58
N VAL A 385 18.01 14.07 -9.98
CA VAL A 385 18.04 13.50 -8.63
C VAL A 385 17.77 14.57 -7.56
N SER A 386 18.41 15.75 -7.66
CA SER A 386 18.36 16.77 -6.61
C SER A 386 17.18 17.74 -6.70
N ARG A 387 16.49 17.81 -7.84
CA ARG A 387 15.21 18.51 -8.02
C ARG A 387 15.22 19.95 -7.51
N GLU A 388 14.38 20.29 -6.54
CA GLU A 388 14.26 21.63 -5.95
C GLU A 388 15.53 22.10 -5.22
N PHE A 389 16.43 21.18 -4.86
CA PHE A 389 17.71 21.49 -4.22
C PHE A 389 18.85 21.68 -5.22
N PHE A 390 18.61 21.46 -6.52
CA PHE A 390 19.63 21.61 -7.55
C PHE A 390 20.12 23.06 -7.65
N LYS A 391 21.43 23.21 -7.76
CA LYS A 391 22.09 24.44 -8.22
C LYS A 391 23.30 24.06 -9.09
N PRO A 392 23.63 24.86 -10.13
CA PRO A 392 24.72 24.53 -11.04
C PRO A 392 26.07 24.27 -10.36
N GLU A 393 26.37 24.96 -9.25
CA GLU A 393 27.61 24.78 -8.50
C GLU A 393 27.78 23.38 -7.88
N TYR A 394 26.70 22.61 -7.74
CA TYR A 394 26.76 21.26 -7.18
C TYR A 394 27.19 20.19 -8.20
N VAL A 395 27.17 20.49 -9.49
CA VAL A 395 27.56 19.53 -10.55
C VAL A 395 29.01 19.06 -10.36
N ASP A 396 29.89 19.99 -10.00
CA ASP A 396 31.32 19.74 -9.76
C ASP A 396 31.63 19.41 -8.30
N ASN A 397 30.64 19.51 -7.39
CA ASN A 397 30.79 19.25 -5.96
C ASN A 397 29.50 18.70 -5.33
N VAL A 398 29.16 17.46 -5.70
CA VAL A 398 27.97 16.77 -5.17
C VAL A 398 28.06 16.51 -3.66
N GLU A 399 29.26 16.42 -3.10
CA GLU A 399 29.45 16.24 -1.67
C GLU A 399 28.97 17.46 -0.87
N ALA A 400 29.16 18.68 -1.40
CA ALA A 400 28.57 19.88 -0.79
C ALA A 400 27.03 19.85 -0.81
N LEU A 401 26.42 19.29 -1.84
CA LEU A 401 24.97 19.10 -1.88
C LEU A 401 24.52 18.03 -0.87
N LYS A 402 25.19 16.89 -0.80
CA LYS A 402 24.89 15.85 0.21
C LYS A 402 24.99 16.40 1.64
N GLN A 403 26.04 17.19 1.91
CA GLN A 403 26.20 17.84 3.21
C GLN A 403 25.06 18.83 3.48
N PHE A 404 24.69 19.65 2.49
CA PHE A 404 23.56 20.58 2.61
C PHE A 404 22.25 19.83 2.92
N LEU A 405 21.94 18.76 2.20
CA LEU A 405 20.76 17.94 2.43
C LEU A 405 20.78 17.34 3.84
N SER A 406 21.91 16.76 4.26
CA SER A 406 22.09 16.18 5.59
C SER A 406 21.89 17.20 6.71
N ASP A 407 22.53 18.37 6.59
CA ASP A 407 22.46 19.44 7.59
C ASP A 407 21.05 20.01 7.77
N ASN A 408 20.25 19.97 6.70
CA ASN A 408 18.91 20.56 6.69
C ASN A 408 17.79 19.52 6.85
N ARG A 409 18.09 18.21 6.79
CA ARG A 409 17.11 17.11 6.80
C ARG A 409 16.07 17.24 7.93
N LYS A 410 16.49 17.56 9.15
CA LYS A 410 15.58 17.68 10.30
C LYS A 410 14.59 18.86 10.23
N TYR A 411 14.86 19.84 9.39
CA TYR A 411 13.97 20.99 9.16
C TYR A 411 13.08 20.81 7.94
N MET A 412 13.25 19.73 7.17
CA MET A 412 12.52 19.53 5.92
C MET A 412 11.10 19.05 6.16
N TYR A 413 10.16 19.61 5.41
CA TYR A 413 8.76 19.22 5.43
C TYR A 413 8.14 19.30 4.03
N SER A 414 7.04 18.58 3.85
CA SER A 414 6.22 18.62 2.64
C SER A 414 4.92 19.38 2.92
N GLU A 415 4.45 20.17 1.94
CA GLU A 415 3.10 20.74 2.02
C GLU A 415 2.05 19.65 1.78
N PRO A 416 0.83 19.77 2.35
CA PRO A 416 -0.20 18.73 2.25
C PRO A 416 -0.57 18.32 0.82
N ASP A 417 -0.48 19.23 -0.15
CA ASP A 417 -0.82 19.03 -1.56
C ASP A 417 0.42 18.92 -2.47
N ALA A 418 1.63 18.90 -1.91
CA ALA A 418 2.87 18.76 -2.67
C ALA A 418 3.00 17.38 -3.34
N PHE A 419 3.76 17.33 -4.44
CA PHE A 419 4.00 16.10 -5.20
C PHE A 419 5.49 15.74 -5.15
N TYR A 420 5.85 14.78 -4.29
CA TYR A 420 7.25 14.35 -4.08
C TYR A 420 8.24 15.51 -3.92
N SER A 421 7.88 16.49 -3.08
CA SER A 421 8.70 17.67 -2.84
C SER A 421 8.79 18.00 -1.35
N LEU A 422 9.96 18.49 -0.96
CA LEU A 422 10.32 18.93 0.37
C LEU A 422 10.93 20.33 0.33
N GLN A 423 10.70 21.08 1.39
CA GLN A 423 11.28 22.39 1.58
C GLN A 423 11.79 22.54 3.02
N ILE A 424 12.70 23.48 3.23
CA ILE A 424 13.29 23.75 4.54
C ILE A 424 12.36 24.69 5.32
N ASP A 425 12.00 24.30 6.54
CA ASP A 425 11.35 25.19 7.49
C ASP A 425 12.37 26.18 8.08
N GLU A 426 12.44 27.37 7.48
CA GLU A 426 13.35 28.43 7.92
C GLU A 426 13.03 28.96 9.32
N ASP A 427 11.79 28.80 9.82
CA ASP A 427 11.44 29.20 11.19
C ASP A 427 12.02 28.20 12.20
N LEU A 428 11.89 26.90 11.94
CA LEU A 428 12.51 25.85 12.75
C LEU A 428 14.04 25.87 12.68
N LYS A 429 14.60 26.14 11.51
CA LYS A 429 16.05 26.27 11.32
C LYS A 429 16.64 27.41 12.14
N LYS A 430 15.96 28.56 12.23
CA LYS A 430 16.35 29.67 13.13
C LYS A 430 16.31 29.28 14.61
N LEU A 431 15.41 28.38 14.99
CA LEU A 431 15.31 27.87 16.35
C LEU A 431 16.28 26.71 16.64
N GLY A 432 16.87 26.11 15.60
CA GLY A 432 17.79 24.98 15.73
C GLY A 432 17.12 23.66 16.11
N VAL A 433 15.80 23.55 15.97
CA VAL A 433 15.00 22.39 16.40
C VAL A 433 14.30 21.72 15.21
N GLY A 434 14.37 20.39 15.12
CA GLY A 434 13.69 19.60 14.10
C GLY A 434 12.17 19.58 14.28
N ASN A 435 11.44 19.29 13.20
CA ASN A 435 9.98 19.22 13.25
C ASN A 435 9.44 18.01 14.02
N ASP A 436 10.26 16.98 14.15
CA ASP A 436 10.03 15.73 14.89
C ASP A 436 10.59 15.78 16.33
N GLU A 437 11.12 16.92 16.76
CA GLU A 437 11.59 17.14 18.12
C GLU A 437 10.49 17.74 19.01
N LYS A 438 10.00 16.95 19.97
CA LYS A 438 8.93 17.37 20.92
C LYS A 438 9.29 18.61 21.75
N THR A 439 10.58 18.94 21.86
CA THR A 439 11.09 20.16 22.52
C THR A 439 10.66 21.44 21.80
N MET A 440 10.29 21.36 20.51
CA MET A 440 9.71 22.47 19.75
C MET A 440 8.52 23.12 20.47
N PHE A 441 7.68 22.32 21.13
CA PHE A 441 6.51 22.82 21.84
C PHE A 441 6.85 23.78 22.98
N PRO A 442 7.56 23.39 24.06
CA PRO A 442 7.87 24.32 25.14
C PRO A 442 8.63 25.55 24.64
N MET A 443 9.54 25.41 23.67
CA MET A 443 10.23 26.56 23.06
C MET A 443 9.27 27.54 22.38
N CYS A 444 8.41 27.06 21.48
CA CYS A 444 7.46 27.93 20.78
C CYS A 444 6.43 28.54 21.75
N ILE A 445 5.98 27.77 22.73
CA ILE A 445 5.02 28.24 23.73
C ILE A 445 5.61 29.39 24.54
N ASP A 446 6.88 29.30 24.97
CA ASP A 446 7.52 30.40 25.69
C ASP A 446 7.74 31.63 24.82
N LEU A 447 8.13 31.44 23.56
CA LEU A 447 8.34 32.51 22.59
C LEU A 447 7.07 33.30 22.23
N LEU A 448 5.87 32.79 22.57
CA LEU A 448 4.62 33.57 22.45
C LEU A 448 4.58 34.80 23.37
N LYS A 449 5.40 34.86 24.44
CA LYS A 449 5.55 36.05 25.30
C LYS A 449 6.36 37.16 24.64
N ASP A 450 7.22 36.81 23.68
CA ASP A 450 8.14 37.75 23.02
C ASP A 450 7.45 38.33 21.78
N ALA A 451 7.16 39.65 21.81
CA ALA A 451 6.50 40.34 20.70
C ALA A 451 7.28 40.22 19.37
N GLY A 452 8.61 40.09 19.41
CA GLY A 452 9.45 39.93 18.21
C GLY A 452 9.45 38.52 17.64
N LYS A 453 9.01 37.50 18.40
CA LYS A 453 9.06 36.07 18.01
C LYS A 453 7.70 35.36 18.08
N SER A 454 6.66 36.05 18.57
CA SER A 454 5.31 35.51 18.71
C SER A 454 4.75 35.02 17.37
N GLU A 455 4.89 35.80 16.29
CA GLU A 455 4.33 35.40 14.98
C GLU A 455 5.01 34.17 14.38
N MET A 456 6.33 34.05 14.54
CA MET A 456 7.08 32.83 14.15
C MET A 456 6.57 31.62 14.94
N SER A 457 6.40 31.77 16.25
CA SER A 457 5.93 30.68 17.12
C SER A 457 4.50 30.25 16.80
N LYS A 458 3.62 31.20 16.47
CA LYS A 458 2.25 30.91 16.00
C LYS A 458 2.28 30.13 14.68
N ARG A 459 3.11 30.54 13.71
CA ARG A 459 3.26 29.82 12.44
C ARG A 459 3.73 28.38 12.64
N ILE A 460 4.77 28.16 13.45
CA ILE A 460 5.30 26.82 13.76
C ILE A 460 4.21 25.96 14.42
N LEU A 461 3.60 26.45 15.52
CA LEU A 461 2.57 25.70 16.24
C LEU A 461 1.38 25.37 15.33
N LYS A 462 0.91 26.33 14.51
CA LYS A 462 -0.16 26.10 13.54
C LYS A 462 0.24 25.08 12.48
N ARG A 463 1.43 25.19 11.91
CA ARG A 463 1.95 24.26 10.90
C ARG A 463 1.99 22.85 11.44
N TYR A 464 2.47 22.63 12.65
CA TYR A 464 2.70 21.28 13.15
C TYR A 464 1.53 20.66 13.94
N THR A 465 0.45 21.40 14.17
CA THR A 465 -0.73 20.87 14.91
C THR A 465 -2.07 21.16 14.26
N GLY A 466 -2.14 22.10 13.31
CA GLY A 466 -3.39 22.64 12.77
C GLY A 466 -4.15 23.56 13.73
N MET A 467 -3.70 23.71 14.98
CA MET A 467 -4.41 24.46 16.02
C MET A 467 -3.89 25.89 16.20
N GLU A 468 -4.78 26.75 16.66
CA GLU A 468 -4.46 28.07 17.21
C GLU A 468 -4.97 28.14 18.64
N LYS A 469 -4.12 28.60 19.54
CA LYS A 469 -4.41 28.74 20.97
C LYS A 469 -3.65 29.92 21.54
N THR A 470 -4.15 30.47 22.63
CA THR A 470 -3.38 31.38 23.49
C THR A 470 -2.24 30.62 24.17
N GLN A 471 -1.26 31.35 24.70
CA GLN A 471 -0.14 30.72 25.41
C GLN A 471 -0.58 29.86 26.61
N LYS A 472 -1.58 30.31 27.36
CA LYS A 472 -2.09 29.56 28.53
C LYS A 472 -2.73 28.24 28.10
N GLU A 473 -3.53 28.28 27.04
CA GLU A 473 -4.18 27.10 26.46
C GLU A 473 -3.16 26.14 25.87
N TRP A 474 -2.08 26.65 25.24
CA TRP A 474 -0.99 25.82 24.75
C TRP A 474 -0.25 25.09 25.88
N ASN A 475 0.09 25.79 26.96
CA ASN A 475 0.70 25.15 28.13
C ASN A 475 -0.18 24.02 28.68
N HIS A 476 -1.48 24.29 28.85
CA HIS A 476 -2.41 23.29 29.33
C HIS A 476 -2.53 22.10 28.36
N TRP A 477 -2.64 22.36 27.06
CA TRP A 477 -2.69 21.33 26.04
C TRP A 477 -1.43 20.46 26.05
N TYR A 478 -0.24 21.06 26.10
CA TYR A 478 1.01 20.32 26.08
C TYR A 478 1.15 19.44 27.32
N VAL A 479 0.92 20.00 28.52
CA VAL A 479 1.00 19.23 29.78
C VAL A 479 0.07 18.01 29.76
N ASN A 480 -1.13 18.15 29.22
CA ASN A 480 -2.12 17.07 29.20
C ASN A 480 -1.88 16.02 28.11
N ASN A 481 -1.18 16.36 27.03
CA ASN A 481 -1.08 15.51 25.84
C ASN A 481 0.34 15.03 25.55
N GLN A 482 1.37 15.62 26.16
CA GLN A 482 2.77 15.39 25.81
C GLN A 482 3.12 13.91 25.68
N ASP A 483 2.70 13.06 26.60
CA ASP A 483 3.05 11.62 26.60
C ASP A 483 2.33 10.79 25.52
N LYS A 484 1.31 11.38 24.90
CA LYS A 484 0.55 10.81 23.79
C LYS A 484 0.92 11.40 22.43
N LEU A 485 1.82 12.39 22.38
CA LEU A 485 2.21 13.01 21.12
C LEU A 485 3.12 12.10 20.29
N PHE A 486 2.79 11.97 19.01
CA PHE A 486 3.65 11.36 18.00
C PHE A 486 3.69 12.22 16.75
N PHE A 487 4.78 12.14 15.99
CA PHE A 487 4.98 12.89 14.76
C PHE A 487 4.77 11.99 13.55
N THR A 488 4.04 12.49 12.56
CA THR A 488 3.76 11.79 11.29
C THR A 488 4.12 12.67 10.10
N GLU A 489 4.97 12.15 9.21
CA GLU A 489 5.33 12.77 7.94
C GLU A 489 4.25 12.48 6.90
N ALA A 490 3.82 11.22 6.80
CA ALA A 490 2.75 10.79 5.89
C ALA A 490 1.39 11.43 6.22
N GLY A 491 1.15 11.78 7.49
CA GLY A 491 -0.02 12.52 7.96
C GLY A 491 0.07 14.04 7.78
N GLY A 492 1.00 14.53 6.95
CA GLY A 492 1.13 15.95 6.63
C GLY A 492 2.12 16.72 7.49
N TYR A 493 3.19 16.07 7.97
CA TYR A 493 4.18 16.65 8.89
C TYR A 493 3.51 17.27 10.12
N LYS A 494 2.76 16.47 10.88
CA LYS A 494 1.99 16.91 12.05
C LYS A 494 2.36 16.12 13.28
N TRP A 495 2.26 16.78 14.43
CA TRP A 495 2.13 16.14 15.72
C TRP A 495 0.67 15.85 16.01
N LEU A 496 0.36 14.59 16.24
CA LEU A 496 -0.98 14.11 16.55
C LEU A 496 -1.00 13.47 17.95
N ILE A 497 -2.20 13.28 18.48
CA ILE A 497 -2.43 12.60 19.75
C ILE A 497 -2.73 11.13 19.46
N ASP A 498 -1.97 10.24 20.08
CA ASP A 498 -2.24 8.82 20.10
C ASP A 498 -3.51 8.55 20.93
N THR A 499 -4.60 8.25 20.23
CA THR A 499 -5.91 7.96 20.84
C THR A 499 -6.04 6.53 21.34
N THR A 500 -5.00 5.69 21.19
CA THR A 500 -4.96 4.32 21.71
C THR A 500 -4.39 4.23 23.12
N LYS A 501 -3.81 5.33 23.63
CA LYS A 501 -3.17 5.43 24.96
C LYS A 501 -3.99 6.24 25.96
#